data_AF-A0A3C1JW92-F1
#
_entry.id   AF-A0A3C1JW92-F1
#
_cell.length_a   1.000
_cell.length_b   1.000
_cell.length_c   1.000
_cell.angle_alpha   90.00
_cell.angle_beta   90.00
_cell.angle_gamma   90.00
#
_symmetry.space_group_name_H-M   'P 1'
#
loop_
_entity.id
_entity.type
_entity.pdbx_description
1 polymer ?
#
loop_
_entity_poly.entity_id
_entity_poly.type
_entity_poly.pdbx_seq_one_letter_code
_entity_poly.pdbx_strand_id
1 'polypeptide(L)'
;MNSYTLIIRSLLFICLTINSCIPNEKKTKQANEDDIKSINEKEHKGEVVWINKTQGYFVDTRDSKRYRVVKIGTQTWFAENLAYKPTSGYFWTYDDNKSNVSKYGYLYFWETANSVCPTGWHLPNNEEWNILKLSWRQNCCREQIKSNKWLE
;
A
#
# COMPACT_ATOMS: atom_id res chain seq x y z
N MET A 1 -9.28 -33.88 -15.29
CA MET A 1 -8.81 -34.13 -13.92
C MET A 1 -7.47 -33.44 -13.72
N ASN A 2 -7.57 -32.21 -13.21
CA ASN A 2 -6.66 -31.41 -12.38
C ASN A 2 -5.14 -31.34 -12.67
N SER A 3 -4.82 -30.29 -13.41
CA SER A 3 -3.53 -29.62 -13.56
C SER A 3 -3.22 -28.70 -12.37
N TYR A 4 -2.59 -29.18 -11.29
CA TYR A 4 -2.10 -28.30 -10.21
C TYR A 4 -0.84 -28.82 -9.51
N THR A 5 0.18 -29.27 -10.25
CA THR A 5 1.47 -29.59 -9.63
C THR A 5 2.61 -29.43 -10.61
N LEU A 6 2.97 -28.19 -10.99
CA LEU A 6 4.32 -27.86 -11.55
C LEU A 6 4.53 -26.35 -11.84
N ILE A 7 3.84 -25.44 -11.14
CA ILE A 7 4.19 -24.00 -11.14
C ILE A 7 5.17 -23.72 -9.99
N ILE A 8 6.26 -24.48 -9.93
CA ILE A 8 7.41 -24.22 -9.07
C ILE A 8 8.62 -24.18 -9.99
N ARG A 9 8.80 -23.11 -10.78
CA ARG A 9 10.10 -22.81 -11.43
C ARG A 9 10.33 -21.43 -12.09
N SER A 10 9.55 -20.41 -11.79
CA SER A 10 9.82 -19.04 -12.28
C SER A 10 9.25 -18.07 -11.23
N LEU A 11 9.99 -17.32 -10.41
CA LEU A 11 10.99 -16.32 -10.75
C LEU A 11 11.78 -15.96 -9.47
N LEU A 12 13.06 -16.29 -9.47
CA LEU A 12 14.10 -15.69 -8.64
C LEU A 12 15.14 -15.17 -9.64
N PHE A 13 15.75 -14.00 -9.37
CA PHE A 13 16.49 -13.10 -10.28
C PHE A 13 15.56 -12.19 -11.10
N ILE A 14 15.57 -10.87 -10.91
CA ILE A 14 16.70 -9.98 -11.18
C ILE A 14 16.85 -8.90 -10.09
N CYS A 15 18.04 -8.86 -9.48
CA CYS A 15 18.63 -7.64 -8.95
C CYS A 15 19.35 -6.96 -10.11
N LEU A 16 18.90 -5.77 -10.53
CA LEU A 16 19.67 -4.80 -11.31
C LEU A 16 19.23 -3.40 -10.88
N THR A 17 20.11 -2.72 -10.14
CA THR A 17 20.30 -1.26 -10.22
C THR A 17 20.45 -0.89 -11.71
N ILE A 18 19.89 0.18 -12.29
CA ILE A 18 20.19 1.61 -12.10
C ILE A 18 19.05 2.46 -12.73
N ASN A 19 18.74 3.61 -12.13
CA ASN A 19 18.26 4.87 -12.72
C ASN A 19 17.20 4.89 -13.83
N SER A 20 16.00 5.39 -13.49
CA SER A 20 15.18 6.41 -14.20
C SER A 20 13.75 6.32 -13.64
N CYS A 21 12.97 7.37 -13.40
CA CYS A 21 13.09 8.80 -13.59
C CYS A 21 12.23 9.43 -12.47
N ILE A 22 12.82 10.26 -11.61
CA ILE A 22 12.04 11.15 -10.72
C ILE A 22 11.70 12.37 -11.58
N PRO A 23 10.43 12.66 -11.89
CA PRO A 23 10.07 13.94 -12.46
C PRO A 23 10.20 15.00 -11.37
N ASN A 24 11.14 15.91 -11.60
CA ASN A 24 11.39 17.09 -10.80
C ASN A 24 10.12 17.96 -10.70
N GLU A 25 9.40 17.86 -9.58
CA GLU A 25 8.50 18.93 -9.16
C GLU A 25 9.28 19.81 -8.20
N LYS A 26 9.68 20.98 -8.73
CA LYS A 26 9.95 22.26 -8.07
C LYS A 26 10.05 22.16 -6.55
N LYS A 27 11.22 22.51 -5.99
CA LYS A 27 11.45 22.76 -4.56
C LYS A 27 10.39 23.72 -3.99
N THR A 28 9.24 23.20 -3.60
CA THR A 28 8.40 23.80 -2.57
C THR A 28 9.00 23.33 -1.25
N LYS A 29 9.67 24.27 -0.58
CA LYS A 29 10.22 24.22 0.78
C LYS A 29 10.29 22.80 1.36
N GLN A 30 11.47 22.20 1.27
CA GLN A 30 11.88 21.07 2.08
C GLN A 30 11.53 21.40 3.53
N ALA A 31 10.44 20.83 4.08
CA ALA A 31 10.33 20.70 5.51
C ALA A 31 11.50 19.81 5.91
N ASN A 32 12.34 20.30 6.81
CA ASN A 32 13.52 19.55 7.22
C ASN A 32 13.05 18.23 7.83
N GLU A 33 13.86 17.19 7.68
CA GLU A 33 13.62 15.87 8.27
C GLU A 33 13.53 15.93 9.81
N ASP A 34 13.96 17.05 10.39
CA ASP A 34 13.84 17.40 11.81
C ASP A 34 12.55 18.18 12.15
N ASP A 35 11.87 18.81 11.20
CA ASP A 35 10.59 19.51 11.43
C ASP A 35 9.44 18.49 11.59
N ILE A 36 9.53 17.32 10.95
CA ILE A 36 8.57 16.21 11.08
C ILE A 36 8.61 15.56 12.47
N LYS A 37 9.72 15.70 13.22
CA LYS A 37 9.85 15.14 14.58
C LYS A 37 9.05 15.89 15.64
N SER A 38 8.40 17.00 15.29
CA SER A 38 7.61 17.82 16.23
C SER A 38 6.10 17.81 15.98
N ILE A 39 5.63 17.09 14.96
CA ILE A 39 4.18 16.93 14.73
C ILE A 39 3.67 15.93 15.76
N ASN A 40 3.21 16.48 16.88
CA ASN A 40 2.68 15.83 18.06
C ASN A 40 2.07 14.45 17.79
N GLU A 41 2.65 13.42 18.42
CA GLU A 41 2.22 12.01 18.41
C GLU A 41 0.80 11.78 18.97
N LYS A 42 0.07 12.85 19.30
CA LYS A 42 -1.24 12.84 19.98
C LYS A 42 -2.43 13.25 19.13
N GLU A 43 -2.27 13.80 17.91
CA GLU A 43 -3.41 14.43 17.21
C GLU A 43 -3.90 13.78 15.90
N HIS A 44 -3.24 12.73 15.36
CA HIS A 44 -3.63 12.17 14.05
C HIS A 44 -4.05 10.70 14.10
N LYS A 45 -4.86 10.32 15.09
CA LYS A 45 -5.44 8.97 15.16
C LYS A 45 -6.65 8.89 14.22
N GLY A 46 -6.62 7.98 13.24
CA GLY A 46 -7.74 7.75 12.32
C GLY A 46 -7.70 8.58 11.04
N GLU A 47 -6.60 9.30 10.80
CA GLU A 47 -6.37 10.05 9.57
C GLU A 47 -5.08 9.61 8.87
N VAL A 48 -5.00 9.89 7.56
CA VAL A 48 -3.78 9.66 6.78
C VAL A 48 -2.88 10.88 6.90
N VAL A 49 -1.66 10.67 7.38
CA VAL A 49 -0.60 11.67 7.39
C VAL A 49 0.32 11.42 6.18
N TRP A 50 0.36 12.40 5.27
CA TRP A 50 1.15 12.32 4.04
C TRP A 50 2.58 12.79 4.28
N ILE A 51 3.56 12.00 3.83
CA ILE A 51 4.98 12.34 3.87
C ILE A 51 5.36 13.05 2.55
N ASN A 52 4.77 12.60 1.44
CA ASN A 52 4.93 13.21 0.13
C ASN A 52 3.63 13.08 -0.69
N LYS A 53 3.66 13.41 -1.98
CA LYS A 53 2.46 13.41 -2.84
C LYS A 53 1.80 12.04 -3.01
N THR A 54 2.53 10.94 -2.81
CA THR A 54 2.05 9.58 -3.08
C THR A 54 2.19 8.64 -1.90
N GLN A 55 2.94 8.97 -0.85
CA GLN A 55 3.21 8.10 0.28
C GLN A 55 2.87 8.79 1.59
N GLY A 56 2.31 8.01 2.49
CA GLY A 56 1.96 8.46 3.83
C GLY A 56 1.85 7.28 4.79
N TYR A 57 1.27 7.56 5.93
CA TYR A 57 0.94 6.57 6.94
C TYR A 57 -0.41 6.86 7.55
N PHE A 58 -1.09 5.80 7.95
CA PHE A 58 -2.34 5.83 8.68
C PHE A 58 -2.09 5.21 10.05
N VAL A 59 -2.55 5.88 11.11
CA VAL A 59 -2.49 5.32 12.47
C VAL A 59 -3.89 4.86 12.85
N ASP A 60 -4.05 3.54 13.00
CA ASP A 60 -5.32 2.95 13.39
C ASP A 60 -5.61 3.29 14.86
N THR A 61 -6.80 3.83 15.12
CA THR A 61 -7.19 4.29 16.46
C THR A 61 -7.39 3.14 17.44
N ARG A 62 -7.68 1.93 16.92
CA ARG A 62 -8.11 0.77 17.70
C ARG A 62 -6.94 0.04 18.35
N ASP A 63 -5.81 -0.03 17.66
CA ASP A 63 -4.60 -0.72 18.14
C ASP A 63 -3.35 0.18 18.16
N SER A 64 -3.47 1.45 17.77
CA SER A 64 -2.36 2.40 17.62
C SER A 64 -1.26 1.92 16.66
N LYS A 65 -1.58 0.98 15.76
CA LYS A 65 -0.65 0.49 14.76
C LYS A 65 -0.58 1.45 13.59
N ARG A 66 0.64 1.74 13.16
CA ARG A 66 0.93 2.56 11.99
C ARG A 66 1.06 1.66 10.76
N TYR A 67 0.28 1.97 9.73
CA TYR A 67 0.30 1.31 8.44
C TYR A 67 0.75 2.29 7.37
N ARG A 68 1.62 1.87 6.47
CA ARG A 68 1.98 2.68 5.29
C ARG A 68 0.84 2.71 4.30
N VAL A 69 0.61 3.88 3.71
CA VAL A 69 -0.39 4.06 2.66
C VAL A 69 0.23 4.69 1.42
N VAL A 70 -0.33 4.37 0.27
CA VAL A 70 0.07 4.89 -1.04
C VAL A 70 -1.13 5.42 -1.80
N LYS A 71 -0.97 6.58 -2.43
CA LYS A 71 -1.94 7.16 -3.35
C LYS A 71 -1.61 6.73 -4.76
N ILE A 72 -2.55 6.05 -5.41
CA ILE A 72 -2.43 5.57 -6.79
C ILE A 72 -3.62 6.13 -7.58
N GLY A 73 -3.34 7.06 -8.47
CA GLY A 73 -4.37 7.83 -9.17
C GLY A 73 -5.22 8.62 -8.17
N THR A 74 -6.52 8.32 -8.13
CA THR A 74 -7.48 8.92 -7.20
C THR A 74 -7.69 8.09 -5.93
N GLN A 75 -7.18 6.86 -5.89
CA GLN A 75 -7.43 5.91 -4.79
C GLN A 75 -6.27 5.89 -3.80
N THR A 76 -6.57 5.63 -2.54
CA THR A 76 -5.56 5.43 -1.48
C THR A 76 -5.60 3.99 -1.01
N TRP A 77 -4.44 3.34 -0.93
CA TRP A 77 -4.29 1.93 -0.62
C TRP A 77 -3.34 1.74 0.56
N PHE A 78 -3.57 0.71 1.37
CA PHE A 78 -2.53 0.23 2.27
C PHE A 78 -1.39 -0.40 1.47
N ALA A 79 -0.16 -0.05 1.81
CA ALA A 79 1.05 -0.62 1.21
C ALA A 79 1.51 -1.91 1.91
N GLU A 80 0.79 -2.31 2.94
CA GLU A 80 1.05 -3.49 3.76
C GLU A 80 -0.26 -4.13 4.18
N ASN A 81 -0.20 -5.40 4.59
CA ASN A 81 -1.38 -6.13 5.00
C ASN A 81 -1.91 -5.62 6.34
N LEU A 82 -3.24 -5.53 6.45
CA LEU A 82 -3.89 -5.23 7.72
C LEU A 82 -3.56 -6.33 8.74
N ALA A 83 -3.21 -5.91 9.94
CA ALA A 83 -2.75 -6.79 11.01
C ALA A 83 -3.43 -6.44 12.34
N TYR A 84 -4.69 -6.03 12.24
CA TYR A 84 -5.56 -5.74 13.37
C TYR A 84 -6.13 -7.03 13.96
N LYS A 85 -6.07 -7.21 15.28
CA LYS A 85 -6.64 -8.39 15.94
C LYS A 85 -8.09 -8.10 16.36
N PRO A 86 -9.10 -8.70 15.72
CA PRO A 86 -10.49 -8.45 16.08
C PRO A 86 -10.86 -9.13 17.41
N THR A 87 -11.86 -8.58 18.08
CA THR A 87 -12.44 -9.14 19.32
C THR A 87 -13.38 -10.32 19.05
N SER A 88 -13.94 -10.40 17.85
CA SER A 88 -14.89 -11.43 17.42
C SER A 88 -14.69 -11.78 15.94
N GLY A 89 -15.22 -12.93 15.53
CA GLY A 89 -15.08 -13.44 14.15
C GLY A 89 -13.97 -14.47 13.99
N TYR A 90 -13.83 -14.98 12.77
CA TYR A 90 -12.87 -16.01 12.43
C TYR A 90 -11.64 -15.37 11.77
N PHE A 91 -10.48 -15.58 12.41
CA PHE A 91 -9.20 -15.12 11.90
C PHE A 91 -8.08 -16.09 12.32
N TRP A 92 -7.04 -16.17 11.51
CA TRP A 92 -5.91 -17.07 11.71
C TRP A 92 -4.59 -16.37 11.44
N THR A 93 -3.51 -16.94 11.97
CA THR A 93 -2.15 -16.56 11.59
C THR A 93 -1.66 -17.50 10.49
N TYR A 94 -0.85 -16.99 9.56
CA TYR A 94 -0.23 -17.84 8.56
C TYR A 94 0.61 -18.94 9.23
N ASP A 95 0.33 -20.20 8.90
CA ASP A 95 1.01 -21.39 9.45
C ASP A 95 0.87 -21.54 10.98
N ASP A 96 -0.23 -21.04 11.56
CA ASP A 96 -0.49 -21.05 13.01
C ASP A 96 0.63 -20.45 13.89
N ASN A 97 1.51 -19.66 13.27
CA ASN A 97 2.68 -19.07 13.92
C ASN A 97 2.50 -17.56 14.11
N LYS A 98 2.46 -17.13 15.38
CA LYS A 98 2.30 -15.71 15.75
C LYS A 98 3.44 -14.81 15.25
N SER A 99 4.63 -15.35 15.01
CA SER A 99 5.77 -14.59 14.48
C SER A 99 5.51 -14.05 13.07
N ASN A 100 4.68 -14.77 12.30
CA ASN A 100 4.32 -14.40 10.93
C ASN A 100 3.40 -13.18 10.84
N VAL A 101 2.74 -12.79 11.93
CA VAL A 101 1.83 -11.62 11.97
C VAL A 101 2.57 -10.33 11.60
N SER A 102 3.83 -10.20 12.02
CA SER A 102 4.66 -9.03 11.69
C SER A 102 4.93 -8.89 10.19
N LYS A 103 5.01 -10.01 9.46
CA LYS A 103 5.41 -10.07 8.05
C LYS A 103 4.20 -10.14 7.10
N TYR A 104 3.19 -10.92 7.47
CA TYR A 104 2.05 -11.23 6.59
C TYR A 104 0.72 -10.67 7.09
N GLY A 105 0.65 -10.25 8.36
CA GLY A 105 -0.62 -9.86 9.00
C GLY A 105 -1.47 -11.05 9.43
N TYR A 106 -2.77 -10.81 9.59
CA TYR A 106 -3.76 -11.86 9.89
C TYR A 106 -4.53 -12.26 8.63
N LEU A 107 -4.97 -13.51 8.60
CA LEU A 107 -5.90 -14.03 7.61
C LEU A 107 -7.31 -13.90 8.20
N TYR A 108 -8.18 -13.15 7.53
CA TYR A 108 -9.54 -12.89 7.98
C TYR A 108 -10.54 -13.69 7.14
N PHE A 109 -11.54 -14.27 7.80
CA PHE A 109 -12.73 -14.75 7.11
C PHE A 109 -13.51 -13.56 6.51
N TRP A 110 -14.22 -13.77 5.40
CA TRP A 110 -14.83 -12.68 4.61
C TRP A 110 -15.70 -11.71 5.44
N GLU A 111 -16.56 -12.25 6.30
CA GLU A 111 -17.46 -11.48 7.17
C GLU A 111 -16.68 -10.70 8.23
N THR A 112 -15.56 -11.27 8.69
CA THR A 112 -14.65 -10.59 9.62
C THR A 112 -13.85 -9.51 8.89
N ALA A 113 -13.40 -9.77 7.66
CA ALA A 113 -12.67 -8.82 6.82
C ALA A 113 -13.48 -7.53 6.58
N ASN A 114 -14.80 -7.66 6.38
CA ASN A 114 -15.69 -6.51 6.22
C ASN A 114 -15.86 -5.67 7.51
N SER A 115 -15.78 -6.28 8.69
CA SER A 115 -15.93 -5.57 9.97
C SER A 115 -14.62 -5.04 10.55
N VAL A 116 -13.48 -5.59 10.13
CA VAL A 116 -12.15 -5.14 10.61
C VAL A 116 -11.60 -3.95 9.85
N CYS A 117 -12.17 -3.55 8.72
CA CYS A 117 -11.75 -2.32 8.06
C CYS A 117 -11.98 -1.09 8.97
N PRO A 118 -10.99 -0.22 9.16
CA PRO A 118 -11.18 1.01 9.93
C PRO A 118 -12.19 1.95 9.23
N THR A 119 -12.80 2.87 9.98
CA THR A 119 -13.78 3.80 9.42
C THR A 119 -13.20 4.58 8.24
N GLY A 120 -13.96 4.66 7.14
CA GLY A 120 -13.51 5.30 5.90
C GLY A 120 -12.67 4.40 4.97
N TRP A 121 -12.37 3.18 5.39
CA TRP A 121 -11.71 2.16 4.58
C TRP A 121 -12.66 0.98 4.35
N HIS A 122 -12.52 0.33 3.21
CA HIS A 122 -13.33 -0.82 2.83
C HIS A 122 -12.51 -1.82 2.02
N LEU A 123 -13.05 -3.03 1.87
CA LEU A 123 -12.45 -4.03 0.98
C LEU A 123 -12.64 -3.60 -0.48
N PRO A 124 -11.57 -3.65 -1.29
CA PRO A 124 -11.64 -3.23 -2.67
C PRO A 124 -12.62 -4.10 -3.46
N ASN A 125 -13.52 -3.45 -4.19
CA ASN A 125 -14.41 -4.12 -5.14
C ASN A 125 -13.69 -4.38 -6.48
N ASN A 126 -14.35 -5.10 -7.39
CA ASN A 126 -13.77 -5.43 -8.70
C ASN A 126 -13.44 -4.19 -9.56
N GLU A 127 -14.21 -3.12 -9.45
CA GLU A 127 -13.99 -1.88 -10.20
C GLU A 127 -12.75 -1.13 -9.69
N GLU A 128 -12.61 -1.01 -8.37
CA GLU A 128 -11.46 -0.39 -7.70
C GLU A 128 -10.16 -1.13 -8.03
N TRP A 129 -10.21 -2.47 -8.04
CA TRP A 129 -9.12 -3.32 -8.52
C TRP A 129 -8.79 -3.09 -10.00
N ASN A 130 -9.79 -2.90 -10.85
CA ASN A 130 -9.58 -2.60 -12.26
C ASN A 130 -8.93 -1.23 -12.44
N ILE A 131 -9.39 -0.20 -11.73
CA ILE A 131 -8.79 1.14 -11.74
C ILE A 131 -7.33 1.07 -11.24
N LEU A 132 -7.05 0.27 -10.21
CA LEU A 132 -5.69 0.05 -9.73
C LEU A 132 -4.83 -0.52 -10.85
N LYS A 133 -5.22 -1.66 -11.44
CA LYS A 133 -4.49 -2.29 -12.56
C LYS A 133 -4.25 -1.33 -13.73
N LEU A 134 -5.25 -0.54 -14.10
CA LEU A 134 -5.14 0.46 -15.18
C LEU A 134 -4.16 1.57 -14.81
N SER A 135 -4.18 2.06 -13.57
CA SER A 135 -3.25 3.07 -13.08
C SER A 135 -1.81 2.60 -13.15
N TRP A 136 -1.54 1.33 -12.81
CA TRP A 136 -0.20 0.74 -12.96
C TRP A 136 0.23 0.68 -14.43
N ARG A 137 -0.64 0.23 -15.33
CA ARG A 137 -0.34 0.19 -16.78
C ARG A 137 -0.07 1.58 -17.34
N GLN A 138 -0.87 2.58 -16.97
CA GLN A 138 -0.70 3.96 -17.41
C GLN A 138 0.55 4.62 -16.81
N ASN A 139 0.95 4.28 -15.58
CA ASN A 139 2.20 4.77 -15.01
C ASN A 139 3.41 4.18 -15.74
N CYS A 140 3.35 2.90 -16.17
CA CYS A 140 4.37 2.33 -17.06
C CYS A 140 4.36 3.01 -18.45
N CYS A 141 3.20 3.38 -18.99
CA CYS A 141 3.09 4.06 -20.29
C CYS A 141 3.33 5.58 -20.24
N ARG A 142 3.20 6.24 -19.08
CA ARG A 142 3.45 7.69 -18.90
C ARG A 142 4.93 8.03 -19.09
N GLU A 143 5.83 7.09 -18.84
CA GLU A 143 7.24 7.21 -19.18
C GLU A 143 7.48 7.18 -20.70
N GLN A 144 6.58 6.60 -21.51
CA GLN A 144 6.75 6.56 -22.98
C GLN A 144 6.30 7.84 -23.69
N ILE A 145 5.42 8.65 -23.08
CA ILE A 145 4.92 9.90 -23.70
C ILE A 145 5.91 11.07 -23.54
N LYS A 146 6.94 10.96 -22.70
CA LYS A 146 8.01 11.97 -22.62
C LYS A 146 9.08 11.87 -23.72
N SER A 147 8.93 10.97 -24.69
CA SER A 147 9.89 10.80 -25.81
C SER A 147 9.43 11.34 -27.17
N ASN A 148 8.24 11.95 -27.27
CA ASN A 148 7.81 12.60 -28.52
C ASN A 148 8.44 13.98 -28.69
N LYS A 149 9.75 13.96 -28.96
CA LYS A 149 10.51 15.07 -29.56
C LYS A 149 10.51 14.87 -31.08
N TRP A 150 9.34 14.97 -31.70
CA TRP A 150 9.17 14.99 -33.17
C TRP A 150 8.01 15.90 -33.61
N LEU A 151 7.79 16.99 -32.88
CA LEU A 151 7.07 18.16 -33.37
C LEU A 151 7.92 19.38 -33.06
N GLU A 152 8.97 19.56 -33.87
CA GLU A 152 9.59 20.81 -34.32
C GLU A 152 10.74 20.48 -35.28
#